data_AF-A0ABD0PN51-F1
#
_entry.id   AF-A0ABD0PN51-F1
#
_cell.length_a   1.000
_cell.length_b   1.000
_cell.length_c   1.000
_cell.angle_alpha   90.00
_cell.angle_beta   90.00
_cell.angle_gamma   90.00
#
_symmetry.space_group_name_H-M   'P 1'
#
loop_
_entity.id
_entity.type
_entity.pdbx_description
1 polymer ?
#
loop_
_entity_poly.entity_id
_entity_poly.type
_entity_poly.pdbx_seq_one_letter_code
_entity_poly.pdbx_strand_id
1 'polypeptide(L)'
;MLPVVSTRPLSNFELTLSPDGTRVGNHRCSNLLDYTEVRTRYGFITDATRDPDAIGGTAPYQYSTTLRGQNTLRFYRNLHLEVCLWEFVSYYDMSELLNDCGGTIGTDGQ
;
A
#
# COMPACT_ATOMS: atom_id res chain seq x y z
N MET A 1 -14.27 6.70 1.91
CA MET A 1 -13.98 5.56 1.02
C MET A 1 -12.60 5.01 1.37
N LEU A 2 -12.38 3.70 1.29
CA LEU A 2 -11.09 3.08 1.60
C LEU A 2 -10.26 2.93 0.31
N PRO A 3 -9.10 3.59 0.17
CA PRO A 3 -8.21 3.36 -0.98
C PRO A 3 -7.64 1.97 -0.87
N VAL A 4 -8.10 1.01 -1.66
CA VAL A 4 -7.48 -0.31 -1.71
C VAL A 4 -7.01 -0.57 -3.13
N VAL A 5 -5.72 -0.86 -3.25
CA VAL A 5 -5.06 -1.30 -4.46
C VAL A 5 -4.51 -2.67 -4.18
N SER A 6 -4.91 -3.66 -4.98
CA SER A 6 -4.33 -5.00 -4.95
C SER A 6 -4.23 -5.59 -6.35
N THR A 7 -3.17 -6.36 -6.57
CA THR A 7 -2.95 -7.15 -7.79
C THR A 7 -3.74 -8.46 -7.79
N ARG A 8 -4.40 -8.81 -6.66
CA ARG A 8 -5.32 -9.94 -6.57
C ARG A 8 -6.75 -9.46 -6.32
N PRO A 9 -7.76 -10.23 -6.76
CA PRO A 9 -9.16 -9.92 -6.48
C PRO A 9 -9.39 -9.71 -4.98
N LEU A 10 -10.05 -8.60 -4.65
CA LEU A 10 -10.51 -8.32 -3.30
C LEU A 10 -11.79 -9.13 -3.05
N SER A 11 -11.61 -10.33 -2.52
CA SER A 11 -12.71 -11.11 -1.96
C SER A 11 -12.90 -10.75 -0.47
N ASN A 12 -14.00 -11.23 0.14
CA ASN A 12 -14.35 -11.07 1.56
C ASN A 12 -13.56 -9.96 2.29
N PHE A 13 -14.06 -8.73 2.21
CA PHE A 13 -13.30 -7.55 2.63
C PHE A 13 -12.93 -7.58 4.12
N GLU A 14 -13.76 -8.19 4.96
CA GLU A 14 -13.46 -8.37 6.38
C GLU A 14 -12.21 -9.21 6.59
N LEU A 15 -12.07 -10.31 5.84
CA LEU A 15 -10.89 -11.15 5.90
C LEU A 15 -9.67 -10.43 5.32
N THR A 16 -9.84 -9.74 4.20
CA THR A 16 -8.76 -9.00 3.52
C THR A 16 -8.21 -7.84 4.37
N LEU A 17 -9.02 -7.26 5.26
CA LEU A 17 -8.57 -6.24 6.21
C LEU A 17 -8.21 -6.80 7.59
N SER A 18 -8.45 -8.10 7.82
CA SER A 18 -8.10 -8.73 9.08
C SER A 18 -6.58 -8.84 9.23
N PRO A 19 -6.06 -8.94 10.48
CA PRO A 19 -4.65 -9.20 10.73
C PRO A 19 -4.18 -10.61 10.32
N ASP A 20 -5.02 -11.40 9.66
CA ASP A 20 -4.74 -12.79 9.34
C ASP A 20 -3.58 -12.95 8.33
N GLY A 21 -2.81 -14.02 8.46
CA GLY A 21 -1.66 -14.29 7.61
C GLY A 21 -2.01 -14.52 6.13
N THR A 22 -3.25 -14.92 5.83
CA THR A 22 -3.74 -15.05 4.45
C THR A 22 -3.74 -13.72 3.70
N ARG A 23 -3.94 -12.59 4.40
CA ARG A 23 -3.82 -11.25 3.82
C ARG A 23 -2.41 -11.02 3.26
N VAL A 24 -1.38 -11.33 4.05
CA VAL A 24 0.03 -11.20 3.65
C VAL A 24 0.37 -12.13 2.48
N GLY A 25 -0.13 -13.37 2.50
CA GLY A 25 0.08 -14.32 1.42
C GLY A 25 -0.57 -13.91 0.09
N ASN A 26 -1.76 -13.30 0.15
CA ASN A 26 -2.56 -13.00 -1.03
C ASN A 26 -2.34 -11.61 -1.60
N HIS A 27 -2.02 -10.62 -0.78
CA HIS A 27 -2.02 -9.22 -1.18
C HIS A 27 -0.62 -8.59 -1.04
N ARG A 28 0.42 -9.33 -1.43
CA ARG A 28 1.80 -8.83 -1.46
C ARG A 28 1.92 -7.63 -2.39
N CYS A 29 2.80 -6.69 -2.03
CA CYS A 29 3.05 -5.45 -2.78
C CYS A 29 1.78 -4.65 -3.09
N SER A 30 0.84 -4.66 -2.16
CA SER A 30 -0.42 -3.94 -2.20
C SER A 30 -0.51 -3.01 -0.97
N ASN A 31 -1.36 -1.98 -1.00
CA ASN A 31 -1.48 -1.08 0.14
C ASN A 31 -2.31 -1.68 1.30
N LEU A 32 -2.70 -2.94 1.19
CA LEU A 32 -3.28 -3.72 2.27
C LEU A 32 -2.26 -4.19 3.28
N LEU A 33 -0.96 -4.13 2.97
CA LEU A 33 0.13 -4.51 3.85
C LEU A 33 0.85 -3.27 4.38
N ASP A 34 1.29 -3.35 5.63
CA ASP A 34 2.18 -2.35 6.22
C ASP A 34 3.65 -2.61 5.84
N TYR A 35 4.50 -1.59 5.96
CA TYR A 35 5.93 -1.67 5.59
C TYR A 35 6.72 -2.71 6.39
N THR A 36 6.19 -3.14 7.53
CA THR A 36 6.79 -4.19 8.37
C THR A 36 6.53 -5.59 7.83
N GLU A 37 5.50 -5.76 6.98
CA GLU A 37 5.02 -7.06 6.53
C GLU A 37 5.68 -7.51 5.23
N VAL A 38 5.98 -6.56 4.34
CA VAL A 38 6.74 -6.77 3.10
C VAL A 38 7.67 -5.59 2.90
N ARG A 39 8.95 -5.88 2.65
CA ARG A 39 9.95 -4.86 2.33
C ARG A 39 10.22 -4.85 0.84
N THR A 40 9.90 -3.73 0.22
CA THR A 40 10.18 -3.45 -1.18
C THR A 40 11.25 -2.37 -1.30
N ARG A 41 12.06 -2.39 -2.35
CA ARG A 41 13.16 -1.44 -2.54
C ARG A 41 12.69 -0.11 -3.12
N TYR A 42 11.81 -0.15 -4.12
CA TYR A 42 11.29 1.04 -4.81
C TYR A 42 9.75 1.06 -4.91
N GLY A 43 9.08 0.17 -4.16
CA GLY A 43 7.62 0.16 -4.05
C GLY A 43 7.06 1.33 -3.22
N PHE A 44 5.75 1.55 -3.32
CA PHE A 44 5.06 2.60 -2.53
C PHE A 44 4.92 2.25 -1.05
N ILE A 45 5.14 0.97 -0.67
CA ILE A 45 5.10 0.52 0.73
C ILE A 45 6.42 0.90 1.39
N THR A 46 6.40 1.97 2.19
CA THR A 46 7.58 2.46 2.91
C THR A 46 7.19 2.95 4.30
N ASP A 47 8.17 3.15 5.19
CA ASP A 47 7.90 3.57 6.58
C ASP A 47 7.42 5.03 6.71
N ALA A 48 7.49 5.82 5.64
CA ALA A 48 7.07 7.21 5.71
C ALA A 48 5.55 7.35 5.93
N THR A 49 5.18 8.25 6.83
CA THR A 49 3.81 8.51 7.27
C THR A 49 3.14 9.68 6.55
N ARG A 50 3.88 10.30 5.64
CA ARG A 50 3.46 11.45 4.85
C ARG A 50 4.01 11.32 3.43
N ASP A 51 3.22 11.78 2.47
CA ASP A 51 3.68 11.93 1.10
C ASP A 51 4.73 13.07 1.01
N PRO A 52 5.96 12.79 0.54
CA PRO A 52 6.99 13.83 0.38
C PRO A 52 6.59 14.92 -0.61
N ASP A 53 5.72 14.62 -1.58
CA ASP A 53 5.29 15.54 -2.64
C ASP A 53 4.02 16.31 -2.25
N ALA A 54 3.50 16.11 -1.03
CA ALA A 54 2.41 16.90 -0.48
C ALA A 54 2.85 18.35 -0.22
N ILE A 55 2.83 19.16 -1.27
CA ILE A 55 3.09 20.60 -1.28
C ILE A 55 1.77 21.34 -1.00
N GLY A 56 1.71 22.11 0.09
CA GLY A 56 0.51 22.87 0.46
C GLY A 56 -0.29 22.26 1.61
N GLY A 57 -1.42 22.90 1.92
CA GLY A 57 -2.23 22.67 3.12
C GLY A 57 -2.76 21.25 3.23
N THR A 58 -2.02 20.38 3.91
CA THR A 58 -2.58 19.11 4.38
C THR A 58 -3.79 19.44 5.26
N ALA A 59 -4.90 18.73 5.09
CA ALA A 59 -6.09 19.00 5.89
C ALA A 59 -5.73 18.93 7.38
N PRO A 60 -6.39 19.71 8.26
CA PRO A 60 -6.10 19.70 9.67
C PRO A 60 -6.02 18.28 10.23
N TYR A 61 -4.93 18.02 10.96
CA TYR A 61 -4.64 16.74 11.58
C TYR A 61 -4.44 15.54 10.66
N GLN A 62 -4.41 15.67 9.33
CA GLN A 62 -4.27 14.55 8.39
C GLN A 62 -3.14 13.58 8.78
N TYR A 63 -1.98 14.12 9.17
CA TYR A 63 -0.80 13.35 9.59
C TYR A 63 -0.55 13.35 11.10
N SER A 64 -1.57 13.64 11.92
CA SER A 64 -1.42 13.74 13.38
C SER A 64 -1.13 12.39 14.02
N THR A 65 0.05 12.24 14.63
CA THR A 65 0.46 11.07 15.41
C THR A 65 -0.22 10.96 16.77
N THR A 66 -0.83 12.05 17.27
CA THR A 66 -1.61 12.01 18.52
C THR A 66 -3.00 11.41 18.32
N LEU A 67 -3.54 11.50 17.10
CA LEU A 67 -4.88 11.01 16.77
C LEU A 67 -4.87 9.68 16.00
N ARG A 68 -3.77 9.35 15.31
CA ARG A 68 -3.68 8.16 14.46
C ARG A 68 -2.41 7.38 14.76
N GLY A 69 -2.54 6.05 14.75
CA GLY A 69 -1.39 5.15 14.80
C GLY A 69 -0.53 5.22 13.54
N GLN A 70 0.72 4.79 13.64
CA GLN A 70 1.69 4.81 12.53
C GLN A 70 1.17 4.07 11.30
N ASN A 71 0.60 2.87 11.47
CA ASN A 71 0.06 2.08 10.36
C ASN A 71 -1.06 2.82 9.61
N THR A 72 -1.94 3.52 10.35
CA THR A 72 -3.00 4.35 9.74
C THR A 72 -2.41 5.51 8.96
N LEU A 73 -1.37 6.17 9.49
CA LEU A 73 -0.71 7.27 8.79
C LEU A 73 -0.04 6.79 7.50
N ARG A 74 0.67 5.66 7.52
CA ARG A 74 1.25 5.06 6.31
C ARG A 74 0.18 4.65 5.30
N PHE A 75 -0.93 4.06 5.76
CA PHE A 75 -2.02 3.63 4.88
C PHE A 75 -2.67 4.81 4.13
N TYR A 76 -2.90 5.94 4.82
CA TYR A 76 -3.51 7.13 4.23
C TYR A 76 -2.51 8.13 3.65
N ARG A 77 -1.21 7.81 3.64
CA ARG A 77 -0.19 8.80 3.29
C ARG A 77 -0.38 9.41 1.90
N ASN A 78 -0.83 8.58 0.96
CA ASN A 78 -1.02 8.86 -0.47
C ASN A 78 -2.38 9.50 -0.78
N LEU A 79 -3.18 9.86 0.23
CA LEU A 79 -4.47 10.52 0.06
C LEU A 79 -4.31 12.04 0.06
N HIS A 80 -4.70 12.67 -1.04
CA HIS A 80 -4.86 14.11 -1.09
C HIS A 80 -6.31 14.49 -0.78
N LEU A 81 -6.56 14.97 0.45
CA LEU A 81 -7.92 15.24 0.94
C LEU A 81 -8.62 16.40 0.22
N GLU A 82 -7.88 17.41 -0.23
CA GLU A 82 -8.49 18.58 -0.90
C GLU A 82 -9.05 18.25 -2.28
N VAL A 83 -8.36 17.40 -3.05
CA VAL A 83 -8.76 17.02 -4.41
C VAL A 83 -9.40 15.62 -4.48
N CYS A 84 -9.55 14.94 -3.34
CA CYS A 84 -10.12 13.60 -3.23
C CYS A 84 -9.46 12.55 -4.15
N LEU A 85 -8.14 12.63 -4.32
CA LEU A 85 -7.36 11.70 -5.15
C LEU A 85 -6.38 10.89 -4.30
N TRP A 86 -6.13 9.67 -4.77
CA TRP A 86 -5.08 8.79 -4.26
C TRP A 86 -4.08 8.51 -5.36
N GLU A 87 -2.80 8.67 -5.06
CA GLU A 87 -1.73 8.39 -6.01
C GLU A 87 -0.80 7.31 -5.47
N PHE A 88 -0.57 6.27 -6.28
CA PHE A 88 0.35 5.20 -5.95
C PHE A 88 1.34 5.06 -7.11
N VAL A 89 2.62 5.29 -6.83
CA VAL A 89 3.70 5.10 -7.79
C VAL A 89 4.64 4.05 -7.22
N SER A 90 4.90 3.00 -7.99
CA SER A 90 5.86 1.96 -7.61
C SER A 90 6.69 1.52 -8.79
N TYR A 91 7.94 1.19 -8.47
CA TYR A 91 8.85 0.53 -9.38
C TYR A 91 9.30 -0.76 -8.69
N TYR A 92 9.37 -1.84 -9.46
CA TYR A 92 9.84 -3.12 -8.98
C TYR A 92 10.79 -3.68 -10.03
N ASP A 93 11.92 -4.23 -9.58
CA ASP A 93 12.74 -5.05 -10.47
C ASP A 93 12.13 -6.46 -10.59
N MET A 94 12.58 -7.22 -11.60
CA MET A 94 12.04 -8.56 -11.85
C MET A 94 12.27 -9.52 -10.68
N SER A 95 13.38 -9.37 -9.95
CA SER A 95 13.68 -10.26 -8.81
C SER A 95 12.73 -9.97 -7.64
N GLU A 96 12.47 -8.70 -7.36
CA GLU A 96 11.52 -8.24 -6.35
C GLU A 96 10.09 -8.67 -6.67
N LEU A 97 9.67 -8.53 -7.94
CA LEU A 97 8.33 -8.99 -8.36
C LEU A 97 8.13 -10.47 -8.09
N LEU A 98 9.11 -11.32 -8.40
CA LEU A 98 8.97 -12.78 -8.26
C LEU A 98 9.12 -13.25 -6.81
N ASN A 99 10.11 -12.74 -6.09
CA ASN A 99 10.46 -13.25 -4.76
C ASN A 99 9.61 -12.61 -3.66
N ASP A 100 9.37 -11.30 -3.76
CA ASP A 100 8.74 -10.52 -2.70
C ASP A 100 7.25 -10.28 -3.01
N CYS A 101 6.90 -9.94 -4.25
CA CYS A 101 5.51 -9.65 -4.62
C CYS A 101 4.68 -10.87 -5.05
N GLY A 102 5.31 -12.03 -5.25
CA GLY A 102 4.61 -13.25 -5.70
C GLY A 102 4.10 -13.16 -7.14
N GLY A 103 4.75 -12.34 -7.97
CA GLY A 103 4.53 -12.29 -9.40
C GLY A 103 4.93 -13.60 -10.08
N THR A 104 4.39 -13.82 -11.27
CA THR A 104 4.69 -14.99 -12.10
C THR A 104 5.12 -14.51 -13.48
N ILE A 105 6.02 -15.27 -14.10
CA ILE A 105 6.36 -15.08 -15.51
C ILE A 105 5.45 -15.99 -16.32
N GLY A 106 4.64 -15.39 -17.18
CA GLY A 106 3.98 -16.11 -18.27
C GLY A 106 4.61 -15.69 -19.58
N THR A 107 4.79 -16.64 -20.49
CA THR A 107 4.92 -16.35 -21.91
C THR A 107 3.53 -16.49 -22.53
N ASP A 108 3.13 -15.56 -23.37
CA ASP A 108 1.93 -15.61 -24.19
C ASP A 108 2.02 -16.75 -25.22
N GLY A 109 1.75 -17.99 -24.77
CA GLY A 109 1.49 -19.12 -25.67
C GLY A 109 2.24 -20.45 -25.45
N GLN A 110 2.64 -20.81 -24.22
CA GLN A 110 3.07 -22.18 -23.88
C GLN A 110 2.49 -22.67 -22.57
#